data_AF-A0A954IHU4-F1
#
_entry.id   AF-A0A954IHU4-F1
#
_cell.length_a   1.000
_cell.length_b   1.000
_cell.length_c   1.000
_cell.angle_alpha   90.00
_cell.angle_beta   90.00
_cell.angle_gamma   90.00
#
_symmetry.space_group_name_H-M   'P 1'
#
loop_
_entity.id
_entity.type
_entity.pdbx_description
1 polymer ?
#
loop_
_entity_poly.entity_id
_entity_poly.type
_entity_poly.pdbx_seq_one_letter_code
_entity_poly.pdbx_strand_id
1 'polypeptide(L)'
;MELSEIKTLFDAAMDQIGQVVIGQTELVEGVLTALFSEGSVLIEGPPGLGKTLLVNVLARTVSCEFRRVQFTPDLMPSDLTGHSIYDLREQSFHFNQGPSST
;
A
#
# COMPACT_ATOMS: atom_id res chain seq x y z
N MET A 1 -8.95 -19.41 8.85
CA MET A 1 -9.95 -18.86 7.92
C MET A 1 -10.38 -20.01 7.04
N GLU A 2 -11.66 -20.35 7.04
CA GLU A 2 -12.18 -21.40 6.17
C GLU A 2 -12.15 -20.93 4.71
N LEU A 3 -11.97 -21.84 3.76
CA LEU A 3 -11.85 -21.48 2.33
C LEU A 3 -13.08 -20.69 1.83
N SER A 4 -14.26 -20.98 2.38
CA SER A 4 -15.50 -20.26 2.09
C SER A 4 -15.44 -18.80 2.51
N GLU A 5 -14.82 -18.48 3.65
CA GLU A 5 -14.72 -17.11 4.17
C GLU A 5 -13.78 -16.27 3.29
N ILE A 6 -12.64 -16.85 2.89
CA ILE A 6 -11.68 -16.19 1.98
C ILE A 6 -12.38 -15.84 0.68
N LYS A 7 -13.12 -16.79 0.10
CA LYS A 7 -13.86 -16.57 -1.14
C LYS A 7 -14.86 -15.43 -1.00
N THR A 8 -15.65 -15.41 0.06
CA THR A 8 -16.64 -14.35 0.29
C THR A 8 -15.98 -12.97 0.42
N LEU A 9 -14.87 -12.88 1.16
CA LEU A 9 -14.12 -11.63 1.29
C LEU A 9 -13.49 -11.18 -0.03
N PHE A 10 -12.96 -12.12 -0.81
CA PHE A 10 -12.37 -11.87 -2.11
C PHE A 10 -13.41 -11.31 -3.09
N ASP A 11 -14.54 -12.00 -3.23
CA ASP A 11 -15.64 -11.60 -4.11
C ASP A 11 -16.17 -10.20 -3.71
N ALA A 12 -16.36 -9.95 -2.41
CA ALA A 12 -16.79 -8.65 -1.91
C ALA A 12 -15.79 -7.52 -2.20
N ALA A 13 -14.50 -7.77 -2.04
CA ALA A 13 -13.45 -6.79 -2.36
C ALA A 13 -13.40 -6.50 -3.86
N MET A 14 -13.54 -7.54 -4.69
CA MET A 14 -13.54 -7.44 -6.14
C MET A 14 -14.74 -6.60 -6.64
N ASP A 15 -15.93 -6.83 -6.09
CA ASP A 15 -17.12 -6.04 -6.40
C ASP A 15 -16.95 -4.55 -6.03
N GLN A 16 -16.43 -4.25 -4.85
CA GLN A 16 -16.22 -2.87 -4.40
C GLN A 16 -15.18 -2.13 -5.25
N ILE A 17 -14.06 -2.77 -5.56
CA ILE A 17 -12.99 -2.15 -6.37
C ILE A 17 -13.46 -1.97 -7.81
N GLY A 18 -14.22 -2.92 -8.36
CA GLY A 18 -14.77 -2.90 -9.71
C GLY A 18 -15.73 -1.72 -9.98
N GLN A 19 -16.35 -1.13 -8.95
CA GLN A 19 -17.18 0.07 -9.10
C GLN A 19 -16.37 1.32 -9.48
N VAL A 20 -15.07 1.34 -9.17
CA VAL A 20 -14.19 2.50 -9.38
C VAL A 20 -13.13 2.22 -10.45
N VAL A 21 -12.59 1.00 -10.48
CA VAL A 21 -11.54 0.58 -11.40
C VAL A 21 -12.16 -0.25 -12.53
N ILE A 22 -12.58 0.44 -13.59
CA ILE A 22 -13.26 -0.19 -14.74
C ILE A 22 -12.23 -0.75 -15.73
N GLY A 23 -12.47 -1.98 -16.21
CA GLY A 23 -11.70 -2.59 -17.30
C GLY A 23 -10.33 -3.14 -16.92
N GLN A 24 -10.03 -3.29 -15.62
CA GLN A 24 -8.75 -3.84 -15.14
C GLN A 24 -8.95 -5.03 -14.18
N THR A 25 -9.89 -5.93 -14.50
CA THR A 25 -10.25 -7.06 -13.64
C THR A 25 -9.05 -7.93 -13.26
N GLU A 26 -8.22 -8.35 -14.23
CA GLU A 26 -7.03 -9.18 -13.96
C GLU A 26 -6.03 -8.50 -13.02
N LEU A 27 -5.83 -7.18 -13.16
CA LEU A 27 -4.94 -6.44 -12.29
C LEU A 27 -5.46 -6.42 -10.84
N VAL A 28 -6.76 -6.19 -10.66
CA VAL A 28 -7.38 -6.20 -9.33
C VAL A 28 -7.31 -7.60 -8.72
N GLU A 29 -7.62 -8.65 -9.50
CA GLU A 29 -7.55 -10.04 -9.06
C GLU A 29 -6.14 -10.41 -8.61
N GLY A 30 -5.12 -10.06 -9.39
CA GLY A 30 -3.72 -10.31 -9.03
C GLY A 30 -3.28 -9.57 -7.77
N VAL A 31 -3.70 -8.31 -7.61
CA VAL A 31 -3.39 -7.51 -6.42
C VAL A 31 -4.07 -8.06 -5.16
N LEU A 32 -5.34 -8.45 -5.25
CA LEU A 32 -6.04 -9.09 -4.14
C LEU A 32 -5.41 -10.45 -3.80
N THR A 33 -5.05 -11.24 -4.82
CA THR A 33 -4.37 -12.53 -4.61
C THR A 33 -3.05 -12.35 -3.86
N ALA A 34 -2.23 -11.36 -4.25
CA ALA A 34 -1.00 -11.04 -3.55
C ALA A 34 -1.28 -10.57 -2.11
N LEU A 35 -2.27 -9.71 -1.88
CA LEU A 35 -2.62 -9.22 -0.56
C LEU A 35 -3.00 -10.37 0.41
N PHE A 36 -3.85 -11.30 -0.05
CA PHE A 36 -4.30 -12.43 0.76
C PHE A 36 -3.21 -13.49 0.99
N SER A 37 -2.14 -13.46 0.19
CA SER A 37 -0.97 -14.33 0.33
C SER A 37 0.24 -13.63 0.98
N GLU A 38 0.05 -12.42 1.52
CA GLU A 38 1.12 -11.60 2.12
C GLU A 38 2.28 -11.31 1.12
N GLY A 39 1.96 -11.30 -0.18
CA GLY A 39 2.90 -11.02 -1.27
C GLY A 39 3.09 -9.53 -1.55
N SER A 40 4.10 -9.23 -2.35
CA SER A 40 4.36 -7.88 -2.88
C SER A 40 4.02 -7.82 -4.37
N VAL A 41 3.51 -6.66 -4.83
CA VAL A 41 3.12 -6.47 -6.23
C VAL A 41 3.93 -5.35 -6.86
N LEU A 42 4.48 -5.62 -8.04
CA LEU A 42 5.03 -4.62 -8.94
C LEU A 42 4.01 -4.32 -10.04
N ILE A 43 3.54 -3.08 -10.13
CA ILE A 43 2.52 -2.66 -11.11
C ILE A 43 3.17 -1.87 -12.23
N GLU A 44 3.41 -2.51 -13.38
CA GLU A 44 4.02 -1.88 -14.56
C GLU A 44 2.99 -1.46 -15.60
N GLY A 45 3.24 -0.37 -16.31
CA GLY A 45 2.40 0.10 -17.41
C GLY A 45 2.45 1.62 -17.59
N PRO A 46 1.87 2.13 -18.68
CA PRO A 46 1.95 3.54 -19.02
C PRO A 46 1.26 4.45 -17.99
N PRO A 47 1.71 5.71 -17.89
CA PRO A 47 1.12 6.69 -16.99
C PRO A 47 -0.36 6.94 -17.35
N GLY A 48 -1.18 7.20 -16.34
CA GLY A 48 -2.60 7.53 -16.54
C GLY A 48 -3.57 6.34 -16.50
N LEU A 49 -3.09 5.09 -16.40
CA LEU A 49 -3.94 3.90 -16.29
C LEU A 49 -4.48 3.63 -14.87
N GLY A 50 -4.63 4.66 -14.03
CA GLY A 50 -5.27 4.50 -12.72
C GLY A 50 -4.51 3.64 -11.71
N LYS A 51 -3.20 3.41 -11.87
CA LYS A 51 -2.37 2.65 -10.90
C LYS A 51 -2.45 3.22 -9.47
N THR A 52 -2.32 4.54 -9.35
CA THR A 52 -2.47 5.24 -8.06
C THR A 52 -3.90 5.18 -7.54
N LEU A 53 -4.90 5.19 -8.44
CA LEU A 53 -6.30 5.06 -8.06
C LEU A 53 -6.57 3.67 -7.48
N LEU A 54 -6.08 2.62 -8.13
CA LEU A 54 -6.21 1.23 -7.69
C LEU A 54 -5.68 1.06 -6.26
N VAL A 55 -4.45 1.50 -5.97
CA VAL A 55 -3.86 1.33 -4.64
C VAL A 55 -4.64 2.11 -3.57
N ASN A 56 -5.10 3.31 -3.88
CA ASN A 56 -5.94 4.09 -2.96
C ASN A 56 -7.30 3.42 -2.69
N VAL A 57 -7.95 2.90 -3.72
CA VAL A 57 -9.25 2.21 -3.57
C VAL A 57 -9.06 0.93 -2.76
N LEU A 58 -8.04 0.12 -3.09
CA LEU A 58 -7.70 -1.08 -2.35
C LEU A 58 -7.52 -0.80 -0.86
N ALA A 59 -6.70 0.20 -0.52
CA ALA A 59 -6.42 0.54 0.87
C ALA A 59 -7.69 0.94 1.65
N ARG A 60 -8.60 1.68 1.00
CA ARG A 60 -9.90 2.06 1.57
C ARG A 60 -10.83 0.85 1.71
N THR A 61 -10.86 -0.05 0.73
CA THR A 61 -11.70 -1.26 0.76
C THR A 61 -11.31 -2.18 1.91
N VAL A 62 -10.02 -2.35 2.17
CA VAL A 62 -9.52 -3.23 3.24
C VAL A 62 -9.23 -2.50 4.56
N SER A 63 -9.57 -1.20 4.64
CA SER A 63 -9.33 -0.35 5.81
C SER A 63 -7.89 -0.39 6.34
N CYS A 64 -6.90 -0.41 5.44
CA CYS A 64 -5.48 -0.40 5.81
C CYS A 64 -4.87 1.01 5.73
N GLU A 65 -3.77 1.21 6.44
CA GLU A 65 -3.01 2.44 6.34
C GLU A 65 -2.31 2.52 4.98
N PHE A 66 -2.48 3.62 4.27
CA PHE A 66 -1.81 3.87 3.00
C PHE A 66 -0.66 4.85 3.19
N ARG A 67 0.56 4.39 2.87
CA ARG A 67 1.76 5.23 2.85
C ARG A 67 2.34 5.23 1.44
N ARG A 68 2.59 6.43 0.91
CA ARG A 68 3.20 6.63 -0.42
C ARG A 68 4.64 7.08 -0.27
N VAL A 69 5.56 6.33 -0.87
CA VAL A 69 6.97 6.71 -1.00
C VAL A 69 7.27 7.00 -2.46
N GLN A 70 7.82 8.18 -2.74
CA GLN A 70 8.36 8.50 -4.04
C GLN A 70 9.86 8.19 -4.03
N PHE A 71 10.29 7.24 -4.87
CA PHE A 71 11.71 7.00 -5.06
C PHE A 71 12.31 8.17 -5.85
N THR A 72 13.32 8.80 -5.24
CA THR A 72 14.20 9.81 -5.84
C THR A 72 15.64 9.30 -5.73
N PRO A 73 16.56 9.75 -6.60
CA PRO A 73 17.96 9.29 -6.54
C PRO A 73 18.65 9.65 -5.21
N ASP A 74 18.14 10.64 -4.48
CA ASP A 74 18.68 11.10 -3.21
C ASP A 74 18.04 10.42 -1.98
N LEU A 75 17.06 9.53 -2.18
CA LEU A 75 16.35 8.87 -1.09
C LEU A 75 17.30 7.96 -0.31
N MET A 76 17.48 8.23 0.98
CA MET A 76 18.32 7.44 1.87
C MET A 76 17.51 6.32 2.54
N PRO A 77 18.11 5.17 2.88
CA PRO A 77 17.41 4.11 3.63
C PRO A 77 16.79 4.60 4.95
N SER A 78 17.44 5.56 5.61
CA SER A 78 16.95 6.21 6.84
C SER A 78 15.66 7.01 6.63
N ASP A 79 15.37 7.44 5.41
CA ASP A 79 14.11 8.13 5.09
C ASP A 79 12.94 7.14 5.07
N LEU A 80 13.21 5.83 4.90
CA LEU A 80 12.20 4.77 4.93
C LEU A 80 12.01 4.21 6.34
N THR A 81 13.12 3.88 7.00
CA THR A 81 13.10 3.20 8.31
C THR A 81 12.96 4.18 9.48
N GLY A 82 13.28 5.45 9.29
CA GLY A 82 13.35 6.46 10.34
C GLY A 82 14.78 6.76 10.78
N HIS A 83 14.94 7.87 11.50
CA HIS A 83 16.22 8.37 12.00
C HIS A 83 16.04 9.14 13.32
N SER A 84 17.08 9.15 14.16
CA SER A 84 17.08 9.94 15.39
C SER A 84 17.52 11.37 15.12
N ILE A 85 16.70 12.33 15.54
CA ILE A 85 16.98 13.77 15.49
C ILE A 85 17.29 14.25 16.91
N TYR A 86 18.35 15.03 17.07
CA TYR A 86 18.63 15.67 18.34
C TYR A 86 17.80 16.96 18.48
N ASP A 87 16.92 17.03 19.48
CA ASP A 87 16.17 18.24 19.79
C ASP A 87 17.01 19.14 20.71
N LEU A 88 17.40 20.30 20.17
CA LEU A 88 18.21 21.28 20.89
C LEU A 88 17.47 21.93 22.06
N ARG A 89 16.13 21.94 22.05
CA ARG A 89 15.30 22.52 23.13
C ARG A 89 15.20 21.56 24.31
N GLU A 90 14.97 20.28 24.02
CA GLU A 90 14.82 19.24 25.04
C GLU A 90 16.17 18.62 25.46
N GLN A 91 17.24 18.90 24.72
CA GLN A 91 18.57 18.30 24.89
C GLN A 91 18.53 16.77 24.85
N SER A 92 17.64 16.22 24.03
CA SER A 92 17.36 14.78 23.91
C SER A 92 17.29 14.33 22.45
N PHE A 93 17.51 13.03 22.24
CA PHE A 93 17.29 12.41 20.94
C PHE A 93 15.83 11.95 20.82
N HIS A 94 15.16 12.38 19.74
CA HIS A 94 13.83 11.93 19.36
C HIS A 94 13.91 11.07 18.10
N PHE A 95 13.30 9.90 18.14
CA PHE A 95 13.21 9.05 16.95
C PHE A 95 12.08 9.54 16.05
N ASN A 96 12.45 9.93 14.83
CA ASN A 96 11.49 10.27 13.79
C ASN A 96 11.21 9.03 12.94
N GLN A 97 10.00 8.50 13.04
CA GLN A 97 9.59 7.28 12.34
C GLN A 97 9.50 7.52 10.83
N GLY A 98 10.10 6.62 10.05
CA GLY A 98 9.95 6.61 8.60
C GLY A 98 8.69 5.87 8.14
N PRO A 99 8.29 5.98 6.87
CA PRO A 99 7.09 5.35 6.33
C PRO A 99 7.02 3.83 6.48
N SER A 100 8.13 3.12 6.68
CA SER A 100 8.13 1.67 6.92
C SER A 100 8.28 1.29 8.40
N SER A 101 8.36 2.27 9.30
CA SER A 101 8.35 2.03 10.76
C SER A 101 6.91 1.88 11.20
N THR A 102 6.48 0.66 11.49
CA THR A 102 5.20 0.31 12.13
C THR A 102 5.47 -0.20 13.54
#